data_AF-A0A3B8SWU7-F1
#
_entry.id   AF-A0A3B8SWU7-F1
#
_cell.length_a   1.000
_cell.length_b   1.000
_cell.length_c   1.000
_cell.angle_alpha   90.00
_cell.angle_beta   90.00
_cell.angle_gamma   90.00
#
_symmetry.space_group_name_H-M   'P 1'
#
loop_
_entity.id
_entity.type
_entity.pdbx_description
1 polymer ?
#
loop_
_entity_poly.entity_id
_entity_poly.type
_entity_poly.pdbx_seq_one_letter_code
_entity_poly.pdbx_strand_id
1 'polypeptide(L)'
;GLYDHILPIVKEETGITVNVVAVGTGQAIKNAQRCDGDVLLVHAKSSEEKFVAQGYGVKRSDLMYNDFIIVGPNNDPAGIHGSKNVSKSLSVIATQRALFVSRGDDSGTHKAELRLWQASGADPAGASGSWYLETGSGMGATLNIAVGMGAYAMTDRSTWMKFGNKGDFKIHVEGDSRLFNQYGVILVNPTKCPNVKTAAGQRFIDWLLSDRGQISIGSYQVNGNQLFFPNAK
;
A
#
# COMPACT_ATOMS: atom_id res chain seq x y z
N GLY A 1 0.02 2.47 16.02
CA GLY A 1 -0.23 2.07 14.61
C GLY A 1 -1.69 1.67 14.45
N LEU A 2 -2.13 1.25 13.26
CA LEU A 2 -3.52 0.81 13.07
C LEU A 2 -3.89 -0.34 14.01
N TYR A 3 -3.00 -1.34 14.19
CA TYR A 3 -3.26 -2.47 15.08
C TYR A 3 -3.42 -2.04 16.55
N ASP A 4 -2.57 -1.14 17.05
CA ASP A 4 -2.70 -0.61 18.42
C ASP A 4 -4.03 0.11 18.64
N HIS A 5 -4.64 0.64 17.57
CA HIS A 5 -5.94 1.30 17.59
C HIS A 5 -7.11 0.30 17.58
N ILE A 6 -7.09 -0.69 16.70
CA ILE A 6 -8.25 -1.58 16.50
C ILE A 6 -8.25 -2.82 17.39
N LEU A 7 -7.08 -3.36 17.75
CA LEU A 7 -7.00 -4.65 18.47
C LEU A 7 -7.56 -4.61 19.90
N PRO A 8 -7.43 -3.50 20.68
CA PRO A 8 -8.12 -3.40 21.96
C PRO A 8 -9.64 -3.50 21.82
N ILE A 9 -10.21 -2.87 20.78
CA ILE A 9 -11.65 -2.87 20.48
C ILE A 9 -12.10 -4.28 20.08
N VAL A 10 -11.34 -4.96 19.21
CA VAL A 10 -11.59 -6.36 18.85
C VAL A 10 -11.65 -7.23 20.10
N LYS A 11 -10.68 -7.09 21.00
CA LYS A 11 -10.61 -7.90 22.22
C LYS A 11 -11.82 -7.67 23.12
N GLU A 12 -12.22 -6.41 23.30
CA GLU A 12 -13.39 -6.03 24.10
C GLU A 12 -14.69 -6.60 23.50
N GLU A 13 -14.90 -6.43 22.19
CA GLU A 13 -16.17 -6.78 21.55
C GLU A 13 -16.28 -8.28 21.19
N THR A 14 -15.17 -8.97 20.97
CA THR A 14 -15.17 -10.37 20.49
C THR A 14 -14.60 -11.39 21.47
N GLY A 15 -13.87 -10.92 22.50
CA GLY A 15 -13.10 -11.75 23.43
C GLY A 15 -11.81 -12.34 22.84
N ILE A 16 -11.47 -12.02 21.59
CA ILE A 16 -10.30 -12.58 20.90
C ILE A 16 -9.06 -11.74 21.17
N THR A 17 -7.96 -12.40 21.58
CA THR A 17 -6.64 -11.76 21.60
C THR A 17 -5.92 -12.04 20.29
N VAL A 18 -5.63 -10.99 19.53
CA VAL A 18 -4.93 -11.07 18.24
C VAL A 18 -3.45 -10.76 18.47
N ASN A 19 -2.58 -11.66 18.01
CA ASN A 19 -1.13 -11.46 18.01
C ASN A 19 -0.67 -11.19 16.58
N VAL A 20 0.09 -10.10 16.37
CA VAL A 20 0.50 -9.68 15.02
C VAL A 20 1.99 -9.94 14.83
N VAL A 21 2.33 -10.61 13.72
CA VAL A 21 3.70 -10.77 13.23
C VAL A 21 3.86 -9.91 11.97
N ALA A 22 4.45 -8.72 12.14
CA ALA A 22 4.67 -7.80 11.03
C ALA A 22 5.96 -8.14 10.28
N VAL A 23 5.83 -8.63 9.05
CA VAL A 23 6.92 -8.95 8.13
C VAL A 23 6.57 -8.51 6.71
N GLY A 24 7.54 -8.50 5.79
CA GLY A 24 7.27 -8.20 4.38
C GLY A 24 6.26 -9.18 3.76
N THR A 25 5.47 -8.72 2.79
CA THR A 25 4.36 -9.48 2.18
C THR A 25 4.74 -10.89 1.75
N GLY A 26 5.91 -11.06 1.11
CA GLY A 26 6.39 -12.38 0.70
C GLY A 26 6.66 -13.32 1.87
N GLN A 27 7.17 -12.80 2.99
CA GLN A 27 7.37 -13.58 4.21
C GLN A 27 6.05 -13.87 4.93
N ALA A 28 5.12 -12.92 4.98
CA ALA A 28 3.79 -13.14 5.58
C ALA A 28 3.03 -14.26 4.87
N ILE A 29 3.06 -14.27 3.54
CA ILE A 29 2.47 -15.35 2.73
C ILE A 29 3.16 -16.68 3.02
N LYS A 30 4.50 -16.73 3.08
CA LYS A 30 5.24 -17.95 3.39
C LYS A 30 4.92 -18.49 4.79
N ASN A 31 4.79 -17.62 5.79
CA ASN A 31 4.39 -18.00 7.15
C ASN A 31 2.99 -18.63 7.14
N ALA A 32 2.02 -18.00 6.48
CA ALA A 32 0.68 -18.55 6.34
C ALA A 32 0.65 -19.91 5.60
N GLN A 33 1.49 -20.08 4.57
CA GLN A 33 1.67 -21.37 3.87
C GLN A 33 2.26 -22.46 4.77
N ARG A 34 3.05 -22.08 5.78
CA ARG A 34 3.64 -22.98 6.79
C ARG A 34 2.74 -23.22 8.00
N CYS A 35 1.52 -22.67 7.98
CA CYS A 35 0.58 -22.72 9.10
C CYS A 35 1.03 -21.94 10.35
N ASP A 36 1.91 -20.95 10.19
CA ASP A 36 2.43 -20.08 11.27
C ASP A 36 1.51 -18.86 11.52
N GLY A 37 0.21 -18.98 11.24
CA GLY A 37 -0.77 -17.93 11.44
C GLY A 37 -2.18 -18.34 11.03
N ASP A 38 -3.18 -17.67 11.62
CA ASP A 38 -4.60 -17.98 11.41
C ASP A 38 -5.25 -17.15 10.32
N VAL A 39 -4.85 -15.88 10.23
CA VAL A 39 -5.38 -14.89 9.29
C VAL A 39 -4.21 -14.20 8.61
N LEU A 40 -4.27 -14.12 7.28
CA LEU A 40 -3.32 -13.38 6.46
C LEU A 40 -3.94 -12.03 6.08
N LEU A 41 -3.28 -10.94 6.45
CA LEU A 41 -3.66 -9.57 6.09
C LEU A 41 -2.46 -8.91 5.40
N VAL A 42 -2.54 -8.71 4.09
CA VAL A 42 -1.48 -8.14 3.24
C VAL A 42 -2.07 -7.22 2.17
N HIS A 43 -1.24 -6.61 1.33
CA HIS A 43 -1.62 -5.64 0.29
C HIS A 43 -0.99 -5.96 -1.08
N ALA A 44 -1.13 -7.21 -1.50
CA ALA A 44 -0.66 -7.72 -2.79
C ALA A 44 -1.72 -8.62 -3.43
N LYS A 45 -2.80 -8.02 -3.93
CA LYS A 45 -3.97 -8.71 -4.51
C LYS A 45 -3.63 -9.91 -5.40
N SER A 46 -2.72 -9.77 -6.37
CA SER A 46 -2.33 -10.90 -7.23
C SER A 46 -1.69 -12.07 -6.45
N SER A 47 -0.89 -11.79 -5.43
CA SER A 47 -0.28 -12.83 -4.59
C SER A 47 -1.31 -13.45 -3.63
N GLU A 48 -2.24 -12.65 -3.12
CA GLU A 48 -3.39 -13.08 -2.31
C GLU A 48 -4.32 -14.03 -3.09
N GLU A 49 -4.69 -13.65 -4.30
CA GLU A 49 -5.53 -14.48 -5.20
C GLU A 49 -4.83 -15.80 -5.52
N LYS A 50 -3.52 -15.76 -5.81
CA LYS A 50 -2.72 -16.97 -6.01
C LYS A 50 -2.67 -17.85 -4.76
N PHE A 51 -2.54 -17.27 -3.57
CA PHE A 51 -2.54 -17.99 -2.29
C PHE A 51 -3.86 -18.74 -2.07
N VAL A 52 -5.01 -18.10 -2.36
CA VAL A 52 -6.32 -18.74 -2.31
C VAL A 52 -6.48 -19.81 -3.39
N ALA A 53 -6.11 -19.51 -4.65
CA ALA A 53 -6.21 -20.46 -5.76
C ALA A 53 -5.37 -21.73 -5.56
N GLN A 54 -4.25 -21.63 -4.83
CA GLN A 54 -3.41 -22.77 -4.44
C GLN A 54 -3.95 -23.52 -3.19
N GLY A 55 -5.10 -23.12 -2.66
CA GLY A 55 -5.80 -23.77 -1.55
C GLY A 55 -5.19 -23.48 -0.18
N TYR A 56 -4.30 -22.49 -0.03
CA TYR A 56 -3.75 -22.13 1.28
C TYR A 56 -4.66 -21.18 2.07
N GLY A 57 -5.54 -20.44 1.39
CA GLY A 57 -6.56 -19.60 2.00
C GLY A 57 -7.96 -20.06 1.61
N VAL A 58 -8.95 -19.74 2.45
CA VAL A 58 -10.37 -20.07 2.21
C VAL A 58 -10.99 -19.11 1.19
N LYS A 59 -10.95 -17.81 1.49
CA LYS A 59 -11.49 -16.73 0.67
C LYS A 59 -10.71 -15.45 0.94
N ARG A 60 -10.53 -14.64 -0.10
CA ARG A 60 -10.04 -13.26 0.01
C ARG A 60 -11.22 -12.29 0.09
N SER A 61 -11.19 -11.40 1.07
CA SER A 61 -12.07 -10.23 1.15
C SER A 61 -11.26 -8.96 1.04
N ASP A 62 -11.80 -7.96 0.33
CA ASP A 62 -11.25 -6.60 0.37
C ASP A 62 -11.56 -6.02 1.75
N LEU A 63 -10.59 -5.35 2.37
CA LEU A 63 -10.74 -4.82 3.73
C LEU A 63 -10.72 -3.30 3.77
N MET A 64 -9.65 -2.72 3.24
CA MET A 64 -9.36 -1.29 3.24
C MET A 64 -8.24 -1.03 2.23
N TYR A 65 -7.97 0.23 1.92
CA TYR A 65 -6.76 0.63 1.22
C TYR A 65 -6.06 1.78 1.96
N ASN A 66 -4.74 1.85 1.85
CA ASN A 66 -4.08 3.15 1.85
C ASN A 66 -3.78 3.51 0.39
N ASP A 67 -3.25 4.69 0.14
CA ASP A 67 -2.98 5.14 -1.22
C ASP A 67 -1.53 5.55 -1.43
N PHE A 68 -1.10 5.38 -2.68
CA PHE A 68 0.05 6.04 -3.23
C PHE A 68 -0.31 7.46 -3.68
N ILE A 69 0.68 8.31 -3.71
CA ILE A 69 0.57 9.70 -4.16
C ILE A 69 1.81 10.04 -5.00
N ILE A 70 1.65 10.96 -5.94
CA ILE A 70 2.78 11.60 -6.62
C ILE A 70 3.06 12.92 -5.90
N VAL A 71 4.29 13.05 -5.40
CA VAL A 71 4.82 14.26 -4.79
C VAL A 71 5.85 14.89 -5.71
N GLY A 72 6.08 16.19 -5.57
CA GLY A 72 7.04 16.93 -6.40
C GLY A 72 7.16 18.39 -5.96
N PRO A 73 8.03 19.17 -6.61
CA PRO A 73 8.32 20.55 -6.23
C PRO A 73 7.11 21.48 -6.41
N ASN A 74 7.06 22.60 -5.68
CA ASN A 74 5.90 23.49 -5.68
C ASN A 74 5.61 24.12 -7.05
N ASN A 75 6.67 24.40 -7.82
CA ASN A 75 6.62 25.01 -9.15
C ASN A 75 6.06 24.08 -10.25
N ASP A 76 5.86 22.79 -9.95
CA ASP A 76 5.19 21.82 -10.81
C ASP A 76 5.65 21.86 -12.29
N PRO A 77 6.92 21.53 -12.59
CA PRO A 77 7.48 21.70 -13.94
C PRO A 77 6.75 20.90 -15.01
N ALA A 78 6.06 19.80 -14.66
CA ALA A 78 5.23 19.02 -15.57
C ALA A 78 3.76 19.50 -15.65
N GLY A 79 3.32 20.41 -14.78
CA GLY A 79 1.95 20.94 -14.78
C GLY A 79 0.88 19.89 -14.43
N ILE A 80 1.18 18.96 -13.51
CA ILE A 80 0.30 17.84 -13.16
C ILE A 80 -0.52 18.06 -11.88
N HIS A 81 -0.33 19.19 -11.20
CA HIS A 81 -0.99 19.47 -9.92
C HIS A 81 -2.52 19.40 -10.03
N GLY A 82 -3.14 18.71 -9.07
CA GLY A 82 -4.60 18.57 -8.99
C GLY A 82 -5.19 17.56 -9.97
N SER A 83 -4.38 16.91 -10.82
CA SER A 83 -4.82 15.86 -11.70
C SER A 83 -5.43 14.69 -10.92
N LYS A 84 -6.57 14.18 -11.41
CA LYS A 84 -7.23 12.97 -10.89
C LYS A 84 -6.97 11.74 -11.76
N ASN A 85 -6.05 11.85 -12.72
CA ASN A 85 -5.68 10.76 -13.62
C ASN A 85 -4.17 10.51 -13.53
N VAL A 86 -3.77 9.49 -12.77
CA VAL A 86 -2.36 9.16 -12.55
C VAL A 86 -1.64 8.78 -13.85
N SER A 87 -2.27 7.98 -14.71
CA SER A 87 -1.68 7.58 -16.00
C SER A 87 -1.42 8.79 -16.90
N LYS A 88 -2.36 9.73 -16.99
CA LYS A 88 -2.15 10.96 -17.78
C LYS A 88 -0.98 11.76 -17.20
N SER A 89 -0.90 11.87 -15.88
CA SER A 89 0.15 12.64 -15.19
C SER A 89 1.54 12.03 -15.43
N LEU A 90 1.67 10.71 -15.35
CA LEU A 90 2.90 9.99 -15.67
C LEU A 90 3.29 10.16 -17.15
N SER A 91 2.33 10.05 -18.07
CA SER A 91 2.57 10.29 -19.50
C SER A 91 3.07 11.72 -19.77
N VAL A 92 2.54 12.72 -19.05
CA VAL A 92 3.00 14.11 -19.13
C VAL A 92 4.42 14.26 -18.59
N ILE A 93 4.73 13.68 -17.42
CA ILE A 93 6.09 13.66 -16.86
C ILE A 93 7.08 13.08 -17.88
N ALA A 94 6.76 11.93 -18.49
CA ALA A 94 7.61 11.26 -19.46
C ALA A 94 7.81 12.09 -20.75
N THR A 95 6.73 12.69 -21.25
CA THR A 95 6.76 13.50 -22.49
C THR A 95 7.61 14.76 -22.31
N GLN A 96 7.47 15.42 -21.16
CA GLN A 96 8.24 16.62 -20.82
C GLN A 96 9.63 16.29 -20.27
N ARG A 97 9.94 15.01 -20.03
CA ARG A 97 11.17 14.53 -19.41
C ARG A 97 11.45 15.23 -18.07
N ALA A 98 10.38 15.49 -17.30
CA ALA A 98 10.53 16.01 -15.96
C ALA A 98 11.18 14.94 -15.07
N LEU A 99 12.08 15.36 -14.17
CA LEU A 99 12.79 14.43 -13.32
C LEU A 99 11.81 13.63 -12.46
N PHE A 100 11.99 12.31 -12.43
CA PHE A 100 11.21 11.37 -11.64
C PHE A 100 12.16 10.40 -10.95
N VAL A 101 12.08 10.31 -9.63
CA VAL A 101 12.91 9.42 -8.82
C VAL A 101 12.13 8.16 -8.48
N SER A 102 12.62 7.03 -8.98
CA SER A 102 12.15 5.71 -8.64
C SER A 102 12.94 5.10 -7.48
N ARG A 103 12.26 4.27 -6.70
CA ARG A 103 12.89 3.40 -5.70
C ARG A 103 13.89 2.44 -6.34
N GLY A 104 13.55 1.84 -7.50
CA GLY A 104 14.41 0.87 -8.20
C GLY A 104 14.86 -0.33 -7.35
N ASP A 105 14.07 -0.74 -6.34
CA ASP A 105 14.50 -1.65 -5.26
C ASP A 105 13.65 -2.94 -5.13
N ASP A 106 12.85 -3.26 -6.16
CA ASP A 106 11.91 -4.40 -6.20
C ASP A 106 10.84 -4.46 -5.08
N SER A 107 10.68 -3.37 -4.33
CA SER A 107 9.66 -3.25 -3.30
C SER A 107 8.24 -3.22 -3.85
N GLY A 108 7.25 -3.31 -2.94
CA GLY A 108 5.84 -3.12 -3.30
C GLY A 108 5.56 -1.77 -3.96
N THR A 109 6.20 -0.69 -3.48
CA THR A 109 6.10 0.64 -4.08
C THR A 109 6.69 0.66 -5.48
N HIS A 110 7.89 0.10 -5.69
CA HIS A 110 8.51 0.02 -7.01
C HIS A 110 7.62 -0.75 -8.00
N LYS A 111 7.09 -1.91 -7.59
CA LYS A 111 6.18 -2.70 -8.43
C LYS A 111 4.87 -1.97 -8.74
N ALA A 112 4.34 -1.19 -7.79
CA ALA A 112 3.17 -0.36 -8.04
C ALA A 112 3.46 0.74 -9.05
N GLU A 113 4.62 1.39 -8.94
CA GLU A 113 5.08 2.42 -9.85
C GLU A 113 5.20 1.90 -11.29
N LEU A 114 5.88 0.77 -11.49
CA LEU A 114 6.04 0.12 -12.79
C LEU A 114 4.70 -0.23 -13.44
N ARG A 115 3.72 -0.71 -12.65
CA ARG A 115 2.36 -0.96 -13.16
C ARG A 115 1.67 0.32 -13.64
N LEU A 116 1.90 1.45 -12.97
CA LEU A 116 1.32 2.73 -13.36
C LEU A 116 1.99 3.29 -14.61
N TRP A 117 3.30 3.14 -14.76
CA TRP A 117 4.01 3.43 -16.00
C TRP A 117 3.44 2.64 -17.17
N GLN A 118 3.33 1.31 -17.03
CA GLN A 118 2.72 0.46 -18.05
C GLN A 118 1.29 0.91 -18.39
N ALA A 119 0.47 1.22 -17.37
CA ALA A 119 -0.90 1.70 -17.57
C ALA A 119 -0.98 3.13 -18.16
N SER A 120 0.11 3.89 -18.17
CA SER A 120 0.21 5.20 -18.84
C SER A 120 0.59 5.09 -20.32
N GLY A 121 1.06 3.92 -20.77
CA GLY A 121 1.64 3.73 -22.09
C GLY A 121 3.05 4.30 -22.25
N ALA A 122 3.62 4.89 -21.19
CA ALA A 122 5.01 5.32 -21.16
C ALA A 122 5.91 4.21 -20.60
N ASP A 123 7.11 4.07 -21.17
CA ASP A 123 8.16 3.20 -20.65
C ASP A 123 9.37 4.06 -20.26
N PRO A 124 9.59 4.32 -18.96
CA PRO A 124 10.70 5.12 -18.50
C PRO A 124 12.04 4.35 -18.47
N ALA A 125 12.03 3.02 -18.66
CA ALA A 125 13.23 2.19 -18.51
C ALA A 125 14.35 2.59 -19.48
N GLY A 126 13.99 2.92 -20.73
CA GLY A 126 14.93 3.43 -21.74
C GLY A 126 15.53 4.81 -21.41
N ALA A 127 14.99 5.49 -20.39
CA ALA A 127 15.46 6.78 -19.90
C ALA A 127 16.13 6.70 -18.51
N SER A 128 16.40 5.49 -18.00
CA SER A 128 17.09 5.30 -16.73
C SER A 128 18.43 6.04 -16.72
N GLY A 129 18.70 6.77 -15.63
CA GLY A 129 19.88 7.62 -15.47
C GLY A 129 19.79 9.00 -16.13
N SER A 130 18.64 9.33 -16.77
CA SER A 130 18.38 10.66 -17.34
C SER A 130 17.29 11.40 -16.56
N TRP A 131 16.06 11.47 -17.07
CA TRP A 131 14.92 12.02 -16.34
C TRP A 131 14.26 10.99 -15.42
N TYR A 132 14.47 9.69 -15.66
CA TYR A 132 14.04 8.62 -14.76
C TYR A 132 15.23 8.12 -13.94
N LEU A 133 15.17 8.29 -12.62
CA LEU A 133 16.30 8.11 -11.72
C LEU A 133 16.02 6.97 -10.74
N GLU A 134 16.60 5.80 -10.99
CA GLU A 134 16.46 4.63 -10.13
C GLU A 134 17.49 4.65 -9.00
N THR A 135 17.02 4.66 -7.76
CA THR A 135 17.90 4.87 -6.58
C THR A 135 18.39 3.59 -5.93
N GLY A 136 17.79 2.43 -6.23
CA GLY A 136 18.07 1.16 -5.54
C GLY A 136 17.88 1.25 -4.01
N SER A 137 17.07 2.19 -3.54
CA SER A 137 17.06 2.64 -2.14
C SER A 137 15.66 2.62 -1.53
N GLY A 138 15.61 2.64 -0.19
CA GLY A 138 14.36 2.75 0.55
C GLY A 138 13.71 4.13 0.43
N MET A 139 12.41 4.20 0.75
CA MET A 139 11.56 5.38 0.47
C MET A 139 12.08 6.70 1.05
N GLY A 140 12.65 6.70 2.26
CA GLY A 140 13.21 7.93 2.86
C GLY A 140 14.38 8.51 2.07
N ALA A 141 15.28 7.66 1.56
CA ALA A 141 16.40 8.09 0.73
C ALA A 141 15.92 8.57 -0.64
N THR A 142 15.00 7.82 -1.27
CA THR A 142 14.37 8.21 -2.55
C THR A 142 13.68 9.58 -2.44
N LEU A 143 12.94 9.86 -1.36
CA LEU A 143 12.30 11.16 -1.14
C LEU A 143 13.33 12.29 -0.91
N ASN A 144 14.40 12.04 -0.16
CA ASN A 144 15.47 13.03 0.00
C ASN A 144 16.14 13.39 -1.34
N ILE A 145 16.39 12.39 -2.19
CA ILE A 145 16.94 12.61 -3.54
C ILE A 145 15.95 13.40 -4.39
N ALA A 146 14.67 13.02 -4.38
CA ALA A 146 13.62 13.73 -5.10
C ALA A 146 13.57 15.21 -4.71
N VAL A 147 13.54 15.50 -3.41
CA VAL A 147 13.56 16.88 -2.88
C VAL A 147 14.82 17.62 -3.28
N GLY A 148 16.00 17.01 -3.10
CA GLY A 148 17.29 17.64 -3.45
C GLY A 148 17.45 17.94 -4.94
N MET A 149 16.76 17.20 -5.81
CA MET A 149 16.83 17.37 -7.27
C MET A 149 15.63 18.13 -7.86
N GLY A 150 14.63 18.49 -7.05
CA GLY A 150 13.38 19.07 -7.56
C GLY A 150 12.62 18.11 -8.49
N ALA A 151 12.66 16.82 -8.20
CA ALA A 151 12.09 15.75 -9.01
C ALA A 151 10.79 15.20 -8.43
N TYR A 152 9.90 14.68 -9.28
CA TYR A 152 8.72 13.95 -8.82
C TYR A 152 9.11 12.60 -8.22
N ALA A 153 8.27 12.07 -7.32
CA ALA A 153 8.40 10.70 -6.83
C ALA A 153 7.02 10.14 -6.46
N MET A 154 6.88 8.82 -6.53
CA MET A 154 5.72 8.13 -5.96
C MET A 154 6.04 7.60 -4.56
N THR A 155 5.15 7.84 -3.60
CA THR A 155 5.28 7.35 -2.22
C THR A 155 3.91 6.95 -1.67
N ASP A 156 3.88 6.08 -0.65
CA ASP A 156 2.66 5.90 0.12
C ASP A 156 2.40 7.14 1.00
N ARG A 157 1.11 7.46 1.21
CA ARG A 157 0.70 8.64 1.98
C ARG A 157 1.25 8.61 3.42
N SER A 158 1.31 7.44 4.04
CA SER A 158 1.75 7.33 5.43
C SER A 158 3.23 7.69 5.61
N THR A 159 4.09 7.28 4.67
CA THR A 159 5.49 7.66 4.62
C THR A 159 5.62 9.15 4.37
N TRP A 160 4.86 9.70 3.41
CA TRP A 160 4.87 11.13 3.13
C TRP A 160 4.50 11.97 4.37
N MET A 161 3.46 11.59 5.10
CA MET A 161 3.04 12.33 6.30
C MET A 161 4.13 12.35 7.37
N LYS A 162 4.89 11.25 7.54
CA LYS A 162 5.99 11.15 8.51
C LYS A 162 7.32 11.75 8.01
N PHE A 163 7.49 11.92 6.71
CA PHE A 163 8.74 12.39 6.12
C PHE A 163 8.99 13.85 6.50
N GLY A 164 10.02 14.14 7.29
CA GLY A 164 10.27 15.49 7.81
C GLY A 164 10.84 16.46 6.77
N ASN A 165 11.67 15.97 5.85
CA ASN A 165 12.45 16.80 4.93
C ASN A 165 11.70 17.12 3.63
N LYS A 166 10.50 17.71 3.72
CA LYS A 166 9.65 17.97 2.55
C LYS A 166 10.09 19.16 1.70
N GLY A 167 10.83 20.12 2.26
CA GLY A 167 11.10 21.38 1.56
C GLY A 167 9.81 22.07 1.12
N ASP A 168 9.75 22.50 -0.14
CA ASP A 168 8.55 23.05 -0.77
C ASP A 168 7.70 22.00 -1.50
N PHE A 169 8.01 20.71 -1.37
CA PHE A 169 7.26 19.67 -2.05
C PHE A 169 5.83 19.58 -1.53
N LYS A 170 4.93 19.23 -2.46
CA LYS A 170 3.52 18.99 -2.18
C LYS A 170 3.03 17.75 -2.91
N ILE A 171 1.83 17.32 -2.53
CA ILE A 171 1.08 16.30 -3.26
C ILE A 171 0.55 16.93 -4.55
N HIS A 172 0.84 16.30 -5.68
CA HIS A 172 0.36 16.74 -6.99
C HIS A 172 -0.77 15.87 -7.52
N VAL A 173 -0.69 14.56 -7.30
CA VAL A 173 -1.67 13.59 -7.79
C VAL A 173 -2.07 12.65 -6.66
N GLU A 174 -3.37 12.56 -6.42
CA GLU A 174 -3.99 11.70 -5.41
C GLU A 174 -5.46 11.40 -5.75
N GLY A 175 -5.99 10.32 -5.17
CA GLY A 175 -7.41 9.95 -5.27
C GLY A 175 -7.81 9.17 -6.52
N ASP A 176 -6.88 8.89 -7.44
CA ASP A 176 -7.10 7.93 -8.53
C ASP A 176 -7.15 6.50 -7.96
N SER A 177 -8.15 5.71 -8.34
CA SER A 177 -8.31 4.34 -7.82
C SER A 177 -7.13 3.41 -8.15
N ARG A 178 -6.34 3.73 -9.18
CA ARG A 178 -5.11 2.99 -9.51
C ARG A 178 -3.97 3.24 -8.52
N LEU A 179 -4.07 4.30 -7.72
CA LEU A 179 -3.15 4.57 -6.63
C LEU A 179 -3.51 3.80 -5.35
N PHE A 180 -4.65 3.11 -5.31
CA PHE A 180 -5.05 2.35 -4.13
C PHE A 180 -4.12 1.16 -3.92
N ASN A 181 -3.53 1.11 -2.73
CA ASN A 181 -2.79 -0.03 -2.23
C ASN A 181 -3.74 -0.86 -1.36
N GLN A 182 -4.52 -1.69 -2.04
CA GLN A 182 -5.61 -2.50 -1.47
C GLN A 182 -5.06 -3.56 -0.52
N TYR A 183 -5.57 -3.56 0.71
CA TYR A 183 -5.39 -4.64 1.66
C TYR A 183 -6.48 -5.69 1.50
N GLY A 184 -6.07 -6.96 1.48
CA GLY A 184 -6.93 -8.11 1.57
C GLY A 184 -6.77 -8.81 2.92
N VAL A 185 -7.85 -9.46 3.36
CA VAL A 185 -7.85 -10.34 4.53
C VAL A 185 -8.31 -11.74 4.13
N ILE A 186 -7.61 -12.76 4.60
CA ILE A 186 -7.78 -14.15 4.19
C ILE A 186 -7.67 -15.07 5.41
N LEU A 187 -8.65 -15.96 5.59
CA LEU A 187 -8.53 -17.06 6.55
C LEU A 187 -7.62 -18.16 6.00
N VAL A 188 -6.64 -18.62 6.77
CA VAL A 188 -5.80 -19.76 6.40
C VAL A 188 -6.63 -21.05 6.36
N ASN A 189 -6.41 -21.89 5.35
CA ASN A 189 -7.27 -23.04 5.07
C ASN A 189 -7.07 -24.17 6.11
N PRO A 190 -8.10 -24.55 6.89
CA PRO A 190 -7.99 -25.61 7.91
C PRO A 190 -7.70 -26.99 7.35
N THR A 191 -8.07 -27.27 6.09
CA THR A 191 -7.75 -28.54 5.44
C THR A 191 -6.24 -28.71 5.24
N LYS A 192 -5.52 -27.60 4.99
CA LYS A 192 -4.06 -27.62 4.89
C LYS A 192 -3.36 -27.40 6.22
N CYS A 193 -3.99 -26.62 7.11
CA CYS A 193 -3.45 -26.24 8.41
C CYS A 193 -4.42 -26.65 9.53
N PRO A 194 -4.39 -27.91 10.00
CA PRO A 194 -5.38 -28.42 10.96
C PRO A 194 -5.38 -27.69 12.32
N ASN A 195 -4.26 -27.07 12.68
CA ASN A 195 -4.10 -26.35 13.95
C ASN A 195 -4.61 -24.89 13.90
N VAL A 196 -5.04 -24.42 12.72
CA VAL A 196 -5.53 -23.05 12.55
C VAL A 196 -6.74 -22.81 13.45
N LYS A 197 -6.81 -21.62 14.06
CA LYS A 197 -7.92 -21.22 14.92
C LYS A 197 -9.10 -20.72 14.08
N THR A 198 -9.65 -21.57 13.21
CA THR A 198 -10.67 -21.23 12.20
C THR A 198 -11.79 -20.34 12.75
N ALA A 199 -12.41 -20.73 13.87
CA ALA A 199 -13.54 -19.99 14.44
C ALA A 199 -13.15 -18.60 14.96
N ALA A 200 -11.97 -18.47 15.58
CA ALA A 200 -11.47 -17.19 16.05
C ALA A 200 -10.99 -16.31 14.89
N GLY A 201 -10.28 -16.90 13.91
CA GLY A 201 -9.84 -16.22 12.71
C GLY A 201 -11.01 -15.67 11.89
N GLN A 202 -12.06 -16.48 11.67
CA GLN A 202 -13.25 -16.02 10.96
C GLN A 202 -13.97 -14.90 11.72
N ARG A 203 -14.13 -15.03 13.05
CA ARG A 203 -14.77 -13.98 13.87
C ARG A 203 -13.98 -12.66 13.82
N PHE A 204 -12.66 -12.71 13.80
CA PHE A 204 -11.83 -11.52 13.61
C PHE A 204 -12.02 -10.90 12.22
N ILE A 205 -12.07 -11.72 11.17
CA ILE A 205 -12.36 -11.26 9.81
C ILE A 205 -13.75 -10.63 9.73
N ASP A 206 -14.78 -11.27 10.29
CA ASP A 206 -16.15 -10.77 10.29
C ASP A 206 -16.24 -9.42 11.01
N TRP A 207 -15.54 -9.27 12.14
CA TRP A 207 -15.45 -7.99 12.85
C TRP A 207 -14.80 -6.92 11.97
N LEU A 208 -13.67 -7.22 11.32
CA LEU A 208 -12.97 -6.29 10.44
C LEU A 208 -13.84 -5.81 9.26
N LEU A 209 -14.67 -6.70 8.72
CA LEU A 209 -15.56 -6.41 7.58
C LEU A 209 -16.91 -5.80 8.00
N SER A 210 -17.25 -5.84 9.29
CA SER A 210 -18.48 -5.22 9.82
C SER A 210 -18.45 -3.70 9.76
N ASP A 211 -19.62 -3.07 9.83
CA ASP A 211 -19.73 -1.60 9.95
C ASP A 211 -18.87 -1.05 11.10
N ARG A 212 -18.87 -1.75 12.24
CA ARG A 212 -18.08 -1.36 13.42
C ARG A 212 -16.57 -1.41 13.15
N GLY A 213 -16.10 -2.47 12.50
CA GLY A 213 -14.69 -2.60 12.09
C GLY A 213 -14.29 -1.55 11.06
N GLN A 214 -15.13 -1.34 10.04
CA GLN A 214 -14.89 -0.36 8.98
C GLN A 214 -14.85 1.09 9.53
N ILE A 215 -15.77 1.46 10.44
CA ILE A 215 -15.74 2.75 11.15
C ILE A 215 -14.46 2.89 11.98
N SER A 216 -14.06 1.83 12.69
CA SER A 216 -12.86 1.84 13.53
C SER A 216 -11.58 2.01 12.70
N ILE A 217 -11.51 1.36 11.53
CA ILE A 217 -10.41 1.53 10.56
C ILE A 217 -10.39 2.95 10.00
N GLY A 218 -11.53 3.47 9.55
CA GLY A 218 -11.63 4.81 8.96
C GLY A 218 -11.35 5.95 9.93
N SER A 219 -11.57 5.74 11.23
CA SER A 219 -11.29 6.73 12.27
C SER A 219 -9.81 6.80 12.68
N TYR A 220 -8.96 5.86 12.24
CA TYR A 220 -7.54 5.90 12.55
C TYR A 220 -6.83 7.02 11.81
N GLN A 221 -6.21 7.92 12.57
CA GLN A 221 -5.52 9.09 12.05
C GLN A 221 -4.11 9.23 12.63
N VAL A 222 -3.24 9.88 11.86
CA VAL A 222 -1.92 10.36 12.34
C VAL A 222 -1.85 11.84 12.01
N ASN A 223 -1.61 12.68 13.02
CA ASN A 223 -1.58 14.14 12.90
C ASN A 223 -2.83 14.71 12.18
N GLY A 224 -4.03 14.21 12.53
CA GLY A 224 -5.30 14.64 11.93
C GLY A 224 -5.58 14.09 10.52
N ASN A 225 -4.69 13.28 9.96
CA ASN A 225 -4.84 12.71 8.62
C ASN A 225 -5.27 11.25 8.68
N GLN A 226 -6.38 10.92 8.02
CA GLN A 226 -6.80 9.54 7.81
C GLN A 226 -5.78 8.80 6.93
N LEU A 227 -5.37 7.60 7.36
CA LEU A 227 -4.37 6.80 6.64
C LEU A 227 -4.93 5.57 5.93
N PHE A 228 -6.10 5.08 6.36
CA PHE A 228 -6.74 3.91 5.78
C PHE A 228 -8.20 4.23 5.45
N PHE A 229 -8.62 3.81 4.26
CA PHE A 229 -9.94 4.04 3.72
C PHE A 229 -10.68 2.71 3.65
N PRO A 230 -11.68 2.48 4.51
CA PRO A 230 -12.46 1.25 4.54
C PRO A 230 -13.22 1.05 3.23
N ASN A 231 -13.22 -0.17 2.69
CA ASN A 231 -13.95 -0.51 1.47
C ASN A 231 -14.37 -1.98 1.39
N ALA A 232 -14.72 -2.57 2.55
CA ALA A 232 -15.00 -3.99 2.67
C ALA A 232 -16.01 -4.53 1.64
N LYS A 233 -15.67 -5.68 1.03
CA LYS A 233 -16.51 -6.45 0.08
C LYS A 233 -16.21 -7.96 0.16
#